data_AF-A0A4Z1NWK3-F1
#
_entry.id   AF-A0A4Z1NWK3-F1
#
_cell.length_a   1.000
_cell.length_b   1.000
_cell.length_c   1.000
_cell.angle_alpha   90.00
_cell.angle_beta   90.00
_cell.angle_gamma   90.00
#
_symmetry.space_group_name_H-M   'P 1'
#
loop_
_entity.id
_entity.type
_entity.pdbx_description
1 polymer ?
#
loop_
_entity_poly.entity_id
_entity_poly.type
_entity_poly.pdbx_seq_one_letter_code
_entity_poly.pdbx_strand_id
1 'polypeptide(L)'
;MLPACATLSAVNVTSTMCGTPVRDRSNIIFMTGIVAGTVALASVSVRTLSAIIQNSFGLDDVFALAAEAACLPVTVIQCVTPRLGFGKDTWVVPQQNIYKVLRLTYGSQISYFICHGLTKLAFLFFFLRIFPSVATRRLIRIAIFVSVLYTVGFASTMTFACRPISALWTSWDGTRKPDYCINQNTFYLIAAAINICLDIAIVLIPIPELIKLNLNLRKKVFLIAIFGVGAITIVVSCIRVSVVVKYATSSNPMYDNLMSGVYSVLEINVGIVCVSMPAFPKFLVLLVPKCFGSKKNDSEPEFGNDVVSNPRFPPKPTRRKKSTRNSSLFNSTMMKTMDLRAESGSRDDEVNLVGLQKGRE
;
A
#
# COMPACT_ATOMS: atom_id res chain seq x y z
N MET A 1 22.23 10.00 40.78
CA MET A 1 22.19 9.28 39.49
C MET A 1 23.47 9.60 38.74
N LEU A 2 24.32 8.60 38.46
CA LEU A 2 25.47 8.79 37.58
C LEU A 2 24.97 9.21 36.17
N PRO A 3 25.64 10.15 35.49
CA PRO A 3 25.29 10.48 34.11
C PRO A 3 25.44 9.23 33.23
N ALA A 4 24.54 9.03 32.27
CA ALA A 4 24.51 7.80 31.48
C ALA A 4 25.81 7.58 30.66
N CYS A 5 26.53 8.66 30.36
CA CYS A 5 27.87 8.59 29.78
C CYS A 5 28.88 7.87 30.68
N ALA A 6 28.83 8.11 32.00
CA ALA A 6 29.74 7.45 32.95
C ALA A 6 29.39 5.97 33.13
N THR A 7 28.09 5.62 33.12
CA THR A 7 27.66 4.22 33.22
C THR A 7 28.02 3.44 31.96
N LEU A 8 27.83 4.01 30.76
CA LEU A 8 28.24 3.36 29.50
C LEU A 8 29.76 3.16 29.45
N SER A 9 30.54 4.15 29.89
CA SER A 9 32.01 4.04 29.92
C SER A 9 32.47 2.94 30.89
N ALA A 10 31.85 2.86 32.07
CA ALA A 10 32.11 1.79 33.04
C ALA A 10 31.77 0.40 32.47
N VAL A 11 30.62 0.26 31.80
CA VAL A 11 30.24 -1.01 31.15
C VAL A 11 31.21 -1.37 30.02
N ASN A 12 31.68 -0.40 29.24
CA ASN A 12 32.67 -0.64 28.18
C ASN A 12 34.00 -1.16 28.75
N VAL A 13 34.49 -0.55 29.83
CA VAL A 13 35.72 -1.00 30.50
C VAL A 13 35.54 -2.40 31.08
N THR A 14 34.47 -2.65 31.82
CA THR A 14 34.19 -3.98 32.41
C THR A 14 34.04 -5.06 31.34
N SER A 15 33.32 -4.78 30.24
CA SER A 15 33.16 -5.73 29.13
C SER A 15 34.48 -6.03 28.43
N THR A 16 35.33 -5.02 28.24
CA THR A 16 36.68 -5.20 27.69
C THR A 16 37.55 -6.04 28.62
N MET A 17 37.49 -5.83 29.94
CA MET A 17 38.23 -6.64 30.92
C MET A 17 37.75 -8.09 30.97
N CYS A 18 36.44 -8.34 30.81
CA CYS A 18 35.87 -9.68 30.75
C CYS A 18 36.03 -10.37 29.39
N GLY A 19 36.62 -9.72 28.38
CA GLY A 19 36.82 -10.27 27.05
C GLY A 19 35.51 -10.61 26.31
N THR A 20 34.40 -9.94 26.64
CA THR A 20 33.13 -10.26 25.98
C THR A 20 33.15 -9.75 24.53
N PRO A 21 32.78 -10.60 23.54
CA PRO A 21 32.82 -10.19 22.15
C PRO A 21 31.78 -9.10 21.88
N VAL A 22 32.18 -8.04 21.17
CA VAL A 22 31.28 -6.97 20.73
C VAL A 22 30.26 -7.55 19.78
N ARG A 23 28.97 -7.43 20.10
CA ARG A 23 27.89 -7.93 19.26
C ARG A 23 27.58 -6.90 18.18
N ASP A 24 27.54 -7.35 16.94
CA ASP A 24 27.25 -6.49 15.78
C ASP A 24 26.20 -7.15 14.89
N ARG A 25 25.08 -6.46 14.67
CA ARG A 25 24.00 -6.86 13.76
C ARG A 25 23.71 -5.79 12.69
N SER A 26 24.60 -4.82 12.54
CA SER A 26 24.48 -3.68 11.62
C SER A 26 24.24 -4.10 10.17
N ASN A 27 24.81 -5.24 9.75
CA ASN A 27 24.65 -5.75 8.39
C ASN A 27 23.20 -6.18 8.08
N ILE A 28 22.45 -6.67 9.07
CA ILE A 28 21.08 -7.18 8.85
C ILE A 28 20.17 -6.04 8.41
N ILE A 29 20.19 -4.92 9.12
CA ILE A 29 19.33 -3.77 8.79
C ILE A 29 19.73 -3.14 7.45
N PHE A 30 21.03 -3.11 7.14
CA PHE A 30 21.55 -2.55 5.90
C PHE A 30 21.08 -3.38 4.70
N MET A 31 21.28 -4.70 4.75
CA MET A 31 20.86 -5.60 3.68
C MET A 31 19.35 -5.61 3.51
N THR A 32 18.59 -5.67 4.61
CA THR A 32 17.13 -5.61 4.56
C THR A 32 16.64 -4.29 3.97
N GLY A 33 17.23 -3.15 4.33
CA GLY A 33 16.90 -1.85 3.77
C GLY A 33 17.07 -1.80 2.26
N ILE A 34 18.23 -2.24 1.75
CA ILE A 34 18.52 -2.22 0.32
C ILE A 34 17.61 -3.19 -0.44
N VAL A 35 17.52 -4.44 0.01
CA VAL A 35 16.73 -5.47 -0.70
C VAL A 35 15.25 -5.11 -0.68
N ALA A 36 14.68 -4.78 0.49
CA ALA A 36 13.27 -4.45 0.57
C ALA A 36 12.93 -3.16 -0.19
N GLY A 37 13.78 -2.12 -0.07
CA GLY A 37 13.59 -0.85 -0.77
C GLY A 37 13.68 -0.98 -2.29
N THR A 38 14.64 -1.75 -2.82
CA THR A 38 14.76 -1.97 -4.27
C THR A 38 13.57 -2.75 -4.83
N VAL A 39 13.08 -3.76 -4.10
CA VAL A 39 11.89 -4.53 -4.49
C VAL A 39 10.62 -3.65 -4.45
N ALA A 40 10.44 -2.82 -3.42
CA ALA A 40 9.33 -1.89 -3.33
C ALA A 40 9.33 -0.87 -4.47
N LEU A 41 10.48 -0.24 -4.73
CA LEU A 41 10.66 0.72 -5.81
C LEU A 41 10.35 0.09 -7.18
N ALA A 42 10.89 -1.11 -7.46
CA ALA A 42 10.62 -1.83 -8.69
C ALA A 42 9.12 -2.16 -8.83
N SER A 43 8.49 -2.59 -7.75
CA SER A 43 7.07 -2.93 -7.71
C SER A 43 6.17 -1.72 -8.01
N VAL A 44 6.42 -0.57 -7.40
CA VAL A 44 5.67 0.67 -7.65
C VAL A 44 5.93 1.18 -9.06
N SER A 45 7.16 1.07 -9.56
CA SER A 45 7.51 1.45 -10.94
C SER A 45 6.74 0.63 -11.96
N VAL A 46 6.65 -0.70 -11.77
CA VAL A 46 5.84 -1.58 -12.63
C VAL A 46 4.37 -1.20 -12.57
N ARG A 47 3.85 -0.95 -11.35
CA ARG A 47 2.46 -0.50 -11.16
C ARG A 47 2.17 0.78 -11.94
N THR A 48 3.00 1.82 -11.76
CA THR A 48 2.80 3.12 -12.42
C THR A 48 2.95 3.03 -13.93
N LEU A 49 3.97 2.33 -14.42
CA LEU A 49 4.16 2.12 -15.85
C LEU A 49 2.96 1.41 -16.47
N SER A 50 2.45 0.35 -15.83
CA SER A 50 1.25 -0.35 -16.29
C SER A 50 0.02 0.56 -16.28
N ALA A 51 -0.12 1.44 -15.29
CA ALA A 51 -1.25 2.37 -15.22
C ALA A 51 -1.20 3.43 -16.34
N ILE A 52 -0.02 3.97 -16.62
CA ILE A 52 0.22 4.95 -17.68
C ILE A 52 -0.02 4.34 -19.07
N ILE A 53 0.54 3.16 -19.34
CA ILE A 53 0.37 2.47 -20.64
C ILE A 53 -1.11 2.20 -20.93
N GLN A 54 -1.89 1.88 -19.90
CA GLN A 54 -3.32 1.57 -20.04
C GLN A 54 -4.22 2.80 -19.91
N ASN A 55 -3.66 4.00 -19.81
CA ASN A 55 -4.37 5.26 -19.55
C ASN A 55 -5.39 5.14 -18.40
N SER A 56 -4.97 4.44 -17.35
CA SER A 56 -5.83 3.99 -16.24
C SER A 56 -5.32 4.52 -14.89
N PHE A 57 -4.60 5.63 -14.91
CA PHE A 57 -4.02 6.26 -13.73
C PHE A 57 -5.13 6.73 -12.78
N GLY A 58 -5.08 6.26 -11.53
CA GLY A 58 -6.08 6.56 -10.51
C GLY A 58 -5.49 7.16 -9.24
N LEU A 59 -6.36 7.55 -8.31
CA LEU A 59 -5.93 8.01 -6.98
C LEU A 59 -5.13 6.94 -6.24
N ASP A 60 -5.46 5.66 -6.45
CA ASP A 60 -4.70 4.54 -5.89
C ASP A 60 -3.23 4.52 -6.32
N ASP A 61 -2.92 4.97 -7.55
CA ASP A 61 -1.55 5.10 -8.05
C ASP A 61 -0.82 6.31 -7.43
N VAL A 62 -1.53 7.43 -7.25
CA VAL A 62 -0.98 8.64 -6.59
C VAL A 62 -0.59 8.34 -5.15
N PHE A 63 -1.47 7.68 -4.39
CA PHE A 63 -1.18 7.33 -3.00
C PHE A 63 -0.09 6.26 -2.89
N ALA A 64 0.02 5.32 -3.84
CA ALA A 64 1.12 4.36 -3.87
C ALA A 64 2.48 5.04 -4.13
N LEU A 65 2.54 6.00 -5.06
CA LEU A 65 3.74 6.81 -5.29
C LEU A 65 4.09 7.68 -4.07
N ALA A 66 3.09 8.28 -3.43
CA ALA A 66 3.30 9.07 -2.22
C ALA A 66 3.81 8.19 -1.05
N ALA A 67 3.31 6.96 -0.92
CA ALA A 67 3.79 5.99 0.06
C ALA A 67 5.27 5.64 -0.19
N GLU A 68 5.65 5.36 -1.44
CA GLU A 68 7.05 5.11 -1.81
C GLU A 68 7.93 6.32 -1.53
N ALA A 69 7.49 7.54 -1.87
CA ALA A 69 8.21 8.77 -1.57
C ALA A 69 8.41 8.99 -0.06
N ALA A 70 7.44 8.61 0.77
CA ALA A 70 7.54 8.64 2.23
C ALA A 70 8.42 7.50 2.79
N CYS A 71 8.54 6.37 2.07
CA CYS A 71 9.38 5.23 2.42
C CYS A 71 10.88 5.50 2.16
N LEU A 72 11.21 6.23 1.09
CA LEU A 72 12.60 6.51 0.69
C LEU A 72 13.48 7.10 1.81
N PRO A 73 13.05 8.12 2.58
CA PRO A 73 13.83 8.61 3.73
C PRO A 73 14.11 7.53 4.77
N VAL A 74 13.15 6.64 5.03
CA VAL A 74 13.33 5.52 5.98
C VAL A 74 14.42 4.60 5.47
N THR A 75 14.35 4.18 4.20
CA THR A 75 15.36 3.31 3.59
C THR A 75 16.76 3.94 3.61
N VAL A 76 16.88 5.23 3.27
CA VAL A 76 18.16 5.95 3.29
C VAL A 76 18.72 6.03 4.72
N ILE A 77 17.90 6.42 5.69
CA ILE A 77 18.31 6.50 7.10
C ILE A 77 18.84 5.15 7.59
N GLN A 78 18.16 4.05 7.26
CA GLN A 78 18.56 2.70 7.67
C GLN A 78 19.83 2.20 6.98
N CYS A 79 20.22 2.79 5.85
CA CYS A 79 21.53 2.54 5.23
C CYS A 79 22.66 3.34 5.91
N VAL A 80 22.34 4.46 6.55
CA VAL A 80 23.31 5.39 7.17
C VAL A 80 23.54 5.06 8.66
N THR A 81 22.49 4.79 9.42
CA THR A 81 22.57 4.50 10.87
C THR A 81 23.50 3.34 11.24
N PRO A 82 23.67 2.26 10.45
CA PRO A 82 24.59 1.17 10.80
C PRO A 82 26.05 1.62 10.77
N ARG A 83 26.39 2.54 9.85
CA ARG A 83 27.74 3.15 9.77
C ARG A 83 28.06 4.02 10.98
N LEU A 84 27.03 4.55 11.64
CA LEU A 84 27.15 5.33 12.88
C LEU A 84 27.19 4.45 14.13
N GLY A 85 27.03 3.12 14.00
CA GLY A 85 27.07 2.16 15.12
C GLY A 85 25.70 1.66 15.58
N PHE A 86 24.62 1.93 14.84
CA PHE A 86 23.31 1.34 15.14
C PHE A 86 23.33 -0.17 14.89
N GLY A 87 22.95 -0.98 15.89
CA GLY A 87 23.09 -2.44 15.85
C GLY A 87 24.35 -2.99 16.52
N LYS A 88 25.18 -2.12 17.09
CA LYS A 88 26.27 -2.48 18.00
C LYS A 88 25.85 -2.25 19.45
N ASP A 89 26.58 -2.87 20.37
CA ASP A 89 26.42 -2.61 21.79
C ASP A 89 26.56 -1.11 22.12
N THR A 90 25.59 -0.55 22.86
CA THR A 90 25.47 0.90 23.09
C THR A 90 26.73 1.53 23.71
N TRP A 91 27.44 0.78 24.56
CA TRP A 91 28.64 1.23 25.25
C TRP A 91 29.90 1.28 24.36
N VAL A 92 29.88 0.67 23.17
CA VAL A 92 30.99 0.69 22.20
C VAL A 92 30.85 1.88 21.24
N VAL A 93 29.66 2.45 21.12
CA VAL A 93 29.37 3.52 20.15
C VAL A 93 29.82 4.88 20.70
N PRO A 94 30.55 5.70 19.90
CA PRO A 94 30.90 7.06 20.31
C PRO A 94 29.66 7.90 20.64
N GLN A 95 29.70 8.63 21.74
CA GLN A 95 28.56 9.41 22.25
C GLN A 95 27.99 10.37 21.20
N GLN A 96 28.85 11.04 20.42
CA GLN A 96 28.41 11.93 19.33
C GLN A 96 27.58 11.21 18.26
N ASN A 97 27.87 9.94 18.00
CA ASN A 97 27.11 9.13 17.05
C ASN A 97 25.76 8.71 17.64
N ILE A 98 25.67 8.51 18.96
CA ILE A 98 24.40 8.20 19.64
C ILE A 98 23.38 9.33 19.41
N TYR A 99 23.76 10.60 19.62
CA TYR A 99 22.87 11.74 19.34
C TYR A 99 22.41 11.78 17.86
N LYS A 100 23.32 11.51 16.92
CA LYS A 100 23.00 11.48 15.48
C LYS A 100 22.04 10.36 15.14
N VAL A 101 22.27 9.15 15.66
CA VAL A 101 21.40 7.99 15.42
C VAL A 101 20.01 8.24 16.00
N LEU A 102 19.90 8.72 17.25
CA LEU A 102 18.61 9.07 17.86
C LEU A 102 17.82 10.08 17.01
N ARG A 103 18.49 11.13 16.52
CA ARG A 103 17.86 12.16 15.66
C ARG A 103 17.38 11.59 14.33
N LEU A 104 18.19 10.73 13.68
CA LEU A 104 17.82 10.09 12.41
C LEU A 104 16.69 9.08 12.60
N THR A 105 16.76 8.23 13.63
CA THR A 105 15.72 7.25 13.95
C THR A 105 14.40 7.95 14.29
N TYR A 106 14.43 9.07 15.01
CA TYR A 106 13.24 9.89 15.23
C TYR A 106 12.59 10.37 13.93
N GLY A 107 13.38 10.92 12.99
CA GLY A 107 12.87 11.31 11.67
C GLY A 107 12.25 10.13 10.91
N SER A 108 12.89 8.96 10.97
CA SER A 108 12.38 7.75 10.31
C SER A 108 11.04 7.27 10.89
N GLN A 109 10.77 7.49 12.18
CA GLN A 109 9.50 7.12 12.81
C GLN A 109 8.33 7.94 12.27
N ILE A 110 8.53 9.25 12.05
CA ILE A 110 7.49 10.12 11.48
C ILE A 110 7.18 9.67 10.05
N SER A 111 8.21 9.49 9.23
CA SER A 111 8.06 8.98 7.86
C SER A 111 7.38 7.61 7.81
N TYR A 112 7.69 6.73 8.77
CA TYR A 112 7.06 5.42 8.92
C TYR A 112 5.53 5.52 9.10
N PHE A 113 5.04 6.37 10.02
CA PHE A 113 3.60 6.54 10.22
C PHE A 113 2.90 7.08 8.97
N ILE A 114 3.51 8.06 8.31
CA ILE A 114 3.01 8.64 7.07
C ILE A 114 2.94 7.56 5.96
N CYS A 115 4.01 6.79 5.79
CA CYS A 115 4.06 5.70 4.80
C CYS A 115 2.97 4.65 5.06
N HIS A 116 2.75 4.25 6.32
CA HIS A 116 1.67 3.32 6.68
C HIS A 116 0.29 3.86 6.32
N GLY A 117 0.05 5.14 6.58
CA GLY A 117 -1.20 5.81 6.24
C GLY A 117 -1.45 5.84 4.74
N LEU A 118 -0.45 6.30 3.97
CA LEU A 118 -0.53 6.41 2.52
C LEU A 118 -0.73 5.04 1.84
N THR A 119 -0.06 4.00 2.35
CA THR A 119 -0.24 2.62 1.85
C THR A 119 -1.67 2.13 2.05
N LYS A 120 -2.27 2.35 3.23
CA LYS A 120 -3.68 2.01 3.48
C LYS A 120 -4.63 2.78 2.57
N LEU A 121 -4.37 4.07 2.37
CA LEU A 121 -5.17 4.89 1.47
C LEU A 121 -5.10 4.36 0.03
N ALA A 122 -3.91 3.99 -0.45
CA ALA A 122 -3.77 3.37 -1.77
C ALA A 122 -4.62 2.09 -1.92
N PHE A 123 -4.64 1.22 -0.91
CA PHE A 123 -5.54 0.04 -0.90
C PHE A 123 -7.02 0.41 -0.92
N LEU A 124 -7.43 1.36 -0.08
CA LEU A 124 -8.82 1.77 0.04
C LEU A 124 -9.34 2.44 -1.23
N PHE A 125 -8.53 3.29 -1.87
CA PHE A 125 -8.87 3.86 -3.18
C PHE A 125 -8.93 2.79 -4.27
N PHE A 126 -8.05 1.79 -4.23
CA PHE A 126 -8.14 0.63 -5.12
C PHE A 126 -9.46 -0.13 -4.92
N PHE A 127 -9.89 -0.32 -3.66
CA PHE A 127 -11.19 -0.94 -3.36
C PHE A 127 -12.39 -0.11 -3.83
N LEU A 128 -12.35 1.22 -3.71
CA LEU A 128 -13.40 2.09 -4.27
C LEU A 128 -13.52 1.95 -5.79
N ARG A 129 -12.39 1.75 -6.46
CA ARG A 129 -12.33 1.60 -7.91
C ARG A 129 -12.90 0.26 -8.39
N ILE A 130 -12.66 -0.83 -7.65
CA ILE A 130 -13.05 -2.17 -8.09
C ILE A 130 -14.46 -2.57 -7.66
N PHE A 131 -14.93 -2.15 -6.48
CA PHE A 131 -16.23 -2.56 -5.96
C PHE A 131 -17.32 -1.51 -6.22
N PRO A 132 -18.39 -1.86 -6.94
CA PRO A 132 -19.50 -0.94 -7.22
C PRO A 132 -20.55 -0.86 -6.10
N SER A 133 -20.61 -1.87 -5.21
CA SER A 133 -21.64 -1.98 -4.15
C SER A 133 -21.67 -0.76 -3.21
N VAL A 134 -22.87 -0.20 -3.01
CA VAL A 134 -23.09 1.00 -2.20
C VAL A 134 -22.72 0.77 -0.73
N ALA A 135 -23.10 -0.39 -0.18
CA ALA A 135 -22.77 -0.75 1.20
C ALA A 135 -21.25 -0.87 1.41
N THR A 136 -20.57 -1.56 0.49
CA THR A 136 -19.11 -1.75 0.50
C THR A 136 -18.40 -0.41 0.36
N ARG A 137 -18.84 0.47 -0.55
CA ARG A 137 -18.29 1.84 -0.71
C ARG A 137 -18.46 2.69 0.56
N ARG A 138 -19.57 2.55 1.29
CA ARG A 138 -19.78 3.24 2.57
C ARG A 138 -18.74 2.78 3.61
N LEU A 139 -18.53 1.48 3.74
CA LEU A 139 -17.50 0.91 4.64
C LEU A 139 -16.10 1.39 4.26
N ILE A 140 -15.77 1.40 2.96
CA ILE A 140 -14.46 1.88 2.49
C ILE A 140 -14.25 3.37 2.85
N ARG A 141 -15.25 4.23 2.66
CA ARG A 141 -15.15 5.65 3.03
C ARG A 141 -14.95 5.85 4.53
N ILE A 142 -15.62 5.05 5.36
CA ILE A 142 -15.40 5.06 6.82
C ILE A 142 -13.96 4.62 7.13
N ALA A 143 -13.48 3.54 6.51
CA ALA A 143 -12.11 3.08 6.70
C ALA A 143 -11.05 4.10 6.24
N ILE A 144 -11.32 4.87 5.17
CA ILE A 144 -10.48 6.00 4.73
C ILE A 144 -10.42 7.05 5.84
N PHE A 145 -11.58 7.49 6.34
CA PHE A 145 -11.65 8.49 7.39
C PHE A 145 -10.88 8.06 8.65
N VAL A 146 -11.11 6.83 9.12
CA VAL A 146 -10.42 6.28 10.30
C VAL A 146 -8.91 6.14 10.04
N SER A 147 -8.49 5.72 8.84
CA SER A 147 -7.07 5.61 8.49
C SER A 147 -6.36 6.96 8.45
N VAL A 148 -7.03 8.02 7.97
CA VAL A 148 -6.52 9.39 8.01
C VAL A 148 -6.38 9.86 9.45
N LEU A 149 -7.41 9.67 10.28
CA LEU A 149 -7.36 10.04 11.71
C LEU A 149 -6.23 9.33 12.45
N TYR A 150 -6.07 8.02 12.22
CA TYR A 150 -4.95 7.25 12.77
C TYR A 150 -3.61 7.86 12.35
N THR A 151 -3.41 8.07 11.05
CA THR A 151 -2.14 8.56 10.51
C THR A 151 -1.79 9.94 11.04
N VAL A 152 -2.74 10.88 10.98
CA VAL A 152 -2.54 12.26 11.44
C VAL A 152 -2.32 12.26 12.95
N GLY A 153 -3.15 11.56 13.73
CA GLY A 153 -3.06 11.54 15.19
C GLY A 153 -1.76 10.92 15.71
N PHE A 154 -1.33 9.78 15.19
CA PHE A 154 -0.09 9.14 15.63
C PHE A 154 1.15 9.87 15.11
N ALA A 155 1.15 10.36 13.87
CA ALA A 155 2.27 11.15 13.35
C ALA A 155 2.44 12.49 14.07
N SER A 156 1.35 13.20 14.36
CA SER A 156 1.40 14.45 15.13
C SER A 156 1.86 14.21 16.55
N THR A 157 1.34 13.16 17.21
CA THR A 157 1.77 12.80 18.56
C THR A 157 3.26 12.46 18.61
N MET A 158 3.79 11.76 17.62
CA MET A 158 5.25 11.53 17.55
C MET A 158 6.05 12.78 17.27
N THR A 159 5.55 13.66 16.41
CA THR A 159 6.21 14.94 16.13
C THR A 159 6.34 15.76 17.42
N PHE A 160 5.32 15.74 18.27
CA PHE A 160 5.29 16.47 19.55
C PHE A 160 5.51 15.58 20.77
N ALA A 161 6.23 14.46 20.61
CA ALA A 161 6.40 13.46 21.66
C ALA A 161 7.09 13.99 22.93
N CYS A 162 7.93 15.03 22.81
CA CYS A 162 8.59 15.69 23.93
C CYS A 162 8.56 17.20 23.82
N ARG A 163 8.66 17.88 24.98
CA ARG A 163 8.86 19.32 25.13
C ARG A 163 10.13 19.59 25.95
N PRO A 164 11.13 20.30 25.37
CA PRO A 164 11.29 20.63 23.95
C PRO A 164 11.50 19.37 23.08
N ILE A 165 11.18 19.44 21.77
CA ILE A 165 11.34 18.30 20.84
C ILE A 165 12.78 17.79 20.81
N SER A 166 13.76 18.68 21.00
CA SER A 166 15.17 18.30 21.05
C SER A 166 15.51 17.31 22.15
N ALA A 167 14.70 17.24 23.21
CA ALA A 167 14.89 16.30 24.30
C ALA A 167 14.86 14.84 23.85
N LEU A 168 14.16 14.50 22.75
CA LEU A 168 14.13 13.15 22.18
C LEU A 168 15.52 12.61 21.85
N TRP A 169 16.45 13.46 21.42
CA TRP A 169 17.82 13.05 21.11
C TRP A 169 18.86 13.63 22.06
N THR A 170 18.54 14.61 22.90
CA THR A 170 19.52 15.20 23.85
C THR A 170 19.42 14.68 25.28
N SER A 171 18.28 14.11 25.69
CA SER A 171 18.06 13.76 27.11
C SER A 171 18.48 12.34 27.49
N TRP A 172 19.04 11.57 26.55
CA TRP A 172 19.47 10.18 26.80
C TRP A 172 20.63 10.07 27.80
N ASP A 173 21.47 11.10 27.90
CA ASP A 173 22.66 11.13 28.74
C ASP A 173 22.35 11.46 30.23
N GLY A 174 21.10 11.83 30.52
CA GLY A 174 20.64 12.26 31.85
C GLY A 174 21.12 13.66 32.27
N THR A 175 21.84 14.39 31.41
CA THR A 175 22.34 15.75 31.71
C THR A 175 21.26 16.80 31.54
N ARG A 176 20.31 16.57 30.63
CA ARG A 176 19.16 17.43 30.37
C ARG A 176 17.87 16.68 30.62
N LYS A 177 17.07 17.16 31.58
CA LYS A 177 15.73 16.61 31.82
C LYS A 177 14.72 17.29 30.88
N PRO A 178 13.88 16.52 30.17
CA PRO A 178 12.75 17.10 29.44
C PRO A 178 11.71 17.65 30.41
N ASP A 179 10.96 18.68 30.00
CA ASP A 179 9.80 19.18 30.75
C ASP A 179 8.67 18.15 30.71
N TYR A 180 8.48 17.55 29.53
CA TYR A 180 7.48 16.52 29.30
C TYR A 180 7.90 15.62 28.15
N CYS A 181 7.70 14.31 28.30
CA CYS A 181 7.84 13.32 27.24
C CYS A 181 6.76 12.23 27.40
N ILE A 182 6.20 11.78 26.28
CA ILE A 182 5.28 10.64 26.29
C ILE A 182 6.02 9.35 26.62
N ASN A 183 5.32 8.39 27.23
CA ASN A 183 5.84 7.04 27.38
C ASN A 183 5.87 6.36 26.00
N GLN A 184 7.06 6.30 25.39
CA GLN A 184 7.24 5.77 24.04
C GLN A 184 6.79 4.30 23.93
N ASN A 185 7.04 3.48 24.95
CA ASN A 185 6.65 2.07 24.92
C ASN A 185 5.12 1.92 24.86
N THR A 186 4.40 2.59 25.75
CA THR A 186 2.93 2.59 25.76
C THR A 186 2.38 3.13 24.45
N PHE A 187 2.96 4.22 23.94
CA PHE A 187 2.57 4.82 22.67
C PHE A 187 2.68 3.82 21.51
N TYR A 188 3.82 3.13 21.36
CA TYR A 188 4.02 2.16 20.28
C TYR A 188 3.09 0.94 20.40
N LEU A 189 2.82 0.46 21.63
CA LEU A 189 1.91 -0.65 21.84
C LEU A 189 0.48 -0.30 21.41
N ILE A 190 -0.02 0.88 21.80
CA ILE A 190 -1.34 1.35 21.38
C ILE A 190 -1.37 1.57 19.85
N ALA A 191 -0.34 2.22 19.31
CA ALA A 191 -0.24 2.49 17.88
C ALA A 191 -0.27 1.19 17.06
N ALA A 192 0.46 0.16 17.49
CA ALA A 192 0.54 -1.11 16.80
C ALA A 192 -0.77 -1.91 16.94
N ALA A 193 -1.39 -1.93 18.12
CA ALA A 193 -2.68 -2.59 18.31
C ALA A 193 -3.77 -2.01 17.40
N ILE A 194 -3.89 -0.67 17.35
CA ILE A 194 -4.85 0.00 16.47
C ILE A 194 -4.48 -0.25 15.00
N ASN A 195 -3.20 -0.22 14.65
CA ASN A 195 -2.76 -0.51 13.28
C ASN A 195 -3.21 -1.90 12.82
N ILE A 196 -2.98 -2.93 13.63
CA ILE A 196 -3.36 -4.32 13.32
C ILE A 196 -4.89 -4.42 13.18
N CYS A 197 -5.66 -3.80 14.07
CA CYS A 197 -7.12 -3.78 13.97
C CYS A 197 -7.59 -3.12 12.66
N LEU A 198 -6.94 -2.03 12.23
CA LEU A 198 -7.25 -1.38 10.95
C LEU A 198 -6.88 -2.27 9.76
N ASP A 199 -5.72 -2.92 9.79
CA ASP A 199 -5.29 -3.81 8.71
C ASP A 199 -6.26 -4.99 8.55
N ILE A 200 -6.68 -5.62 9.66
CA ILE A 200 -7.71 -6.66 9.65
C ILE A 200 -9.02 -6.12 9.09
N ALA A 201 -9.48 -4.96 9.56
CA ALA A 201 -10.74 -4.36 9.09
C ALA A 201 -10.71 -4.11 7.58
N ILE A 202 -9.61 -3.56 7.05
CA ILE A 202 -9.44 -3.29 5.62
C ILE A 202 -9.46 -4.60 4.82
N VAL A 203 -8.75 -5.63 5.28
CA VAL A 203 -8.73 -6.94 4.63
C VAL A 203 -10.12 -7.59 4.64
N LEU A 204 -10.93 -7.41 5.68
CA LEU A 204 -12.26 -8.03 5.74
C LEU A 204 -13.30 -7.39 4.80
N ILE A 205 -13.13 -6.12 4.43
CA ILE A 205 -14.12 -5.36 3.60
C ILE A 205 -14.54 -6.10 2.32
N PRO A 206 -13.62 -6.62 1.47
CA PRO A 206 -14.02 -7.29 0.24
C PRO A 206 -14.61 -8.69 0.39
N ILE A 207 -14.43 -9.38 1.53
CA ILE A 207 -14.81 -10.81 1.67
C ILE A 207 -16.29 -11.07 1.39
N PRO A 208 -17.25 -10.31 1.95
CA PRO A 208 -18.67 -10.56 1.70
C PRO A 208 -19.05 -10.38 0.22
N GLU A 209 -18.40 -9.44 -0.46
CA GLU A 209 -18.62 -9.19 -1.89
C GLU A 209 -18.08 -10.36 -2.74
N LEU A 210 -16.93 -10.93 -2.35
CA LEU A 210 -16.33 -12.09 -3.01
C LEU A 210 -17.17 -13.36 -2.86
N ILE A 211 -17.82 -13.57 -1.71
CA ILE A 211 -18.67 -14.74 -1.48
C ILE A 211 -19.94 -14.67 -2.32
N LYS A 212 -20.49 -13.46 -2.52
CA LYS A 212 -21.73 -13.25 -3.28
C LYS A 212 -21.55 -13.32 -4.80
N LEU A 213 -20.32 -13.15 -5.30
CA LEU A 213 -20.06 -13.02 -6.73
C LEU A 213 -19.53 -14.32 -7.33
N ASN A 214 -20.31 -14.94 -8.23
CA ASN A 214 -19.90 -16.11 -9.03
C ASN A 214 -18.80 -15.73 -10.04
N LEU A 215 -17.58 -15.53 -9.55
CA LEU A 215 -16.41 -15.15 -10.35
C LEU A 215 -15.76 -16.35 -11.01
N ASN A 216 -15.34 -16.17 -12.26
CA ASN A 216 -14.52 -17.14 -12.99
C ASN A 216 -13.23 -17.45 -12.21
N LEU A 217 -12.78 -18.72 -12.21
CA LEU A 217 -11.69 -19.24 -11.36
C LEU A 217 -10.43 -18.35 -11.35
N ARG A 218 -10.05 -17.79 -12.50
CA ARG A 218 -8.90 -16.88 -12.62
C ARG A 218 -9.02 -15.61 -11.78
N LYS A 219 -10.22 -15.00 -11.70
CA LYS A 219 -10.49 -13.81 -10.89
C LYS A 219 -10.51 -14.17 -9.40
N LYS A 220 -11.03 -15.34 -9.05
CA LYS A 220 -11.04 -15.86 -7.69
C LYS A 220 -9.62 -16.10 -7.16
N VAL A 221 -8.74 -16.71 -7.95
CA VAL A 221 -7.32 -16.93 -7.58
C VAL A 221 -6.58 -15.61 -7.38
N PHE A 222 -6.78 -14.63 -8.26
CA PHE A 222 -6.14 -13.31 -8.11
C PHE A 222 -6.61 -12.57 -6.86
N LEU A 223 -7.89 -12.65 -6.52
CA LEU A 223 -8.43 -12.06 -5.30
C LEU A 223 -7.88 -12.77 -4.07
N ILE A 224 -7.83 -14.10 -4.05
CA ILE A 224 -7.19 -14.87 -2.97
C ILE A 224 -5.71 -14.47 -2.81
N ALA A 225 -4.98 -14.23 -3.91
CA ALA A 225 -3.59 -13.79 -3.84
C ALA A 225 -3.44 -12.42 -3.16
N ILE A 226 -4.26 -11.43 -3.52
CA ILE A 226 -4.24 -10.09 -2.87
C ILE A 226 -4.56 -10.21 -1.38
N PHE A 227 -5.54 -11.03 -1.02
CA PHE A 227 -5.92 -11.32 0.36
C PHE A 227 -4.80 -12.02 1.14
N GLY A 228 -4.14 -13.00 0.53
CA GLY A 228 -3.03 -13.72 1.12
C GLY A 228 -1.85 -12.81 1.45
N VAL A 229 -1.54 -11.83 0.59
CA VAL A 229 -0.46 -10.88 0.87
C VAL A 229 -0.87 -9.84 1.93
N GLY A 230 -2.14 -9.44 2.00
CA GLY A 230 -2.67 -8.66 3.12
C GLY A 230 -2.56 -9.39 4.47
N ALA A 231 -2.73 -10.72 4.49
CA ALA A 231 -2.48 -11.52 5.68
C ALA A 231 -0.99 -11.55 6.07
N ILE A 232 -0.07 -11.59 5.11
CA ILE A 232 1.38 -11.52 5.37
C ILE A 232 1.73 -10.22 6.08
N THR A 233 1.19 -9.07 5.64
CA THR A 233 1.46 -7.79 6.30
C THR A 233 1.00 -7.79 7.76
N ILE A 234 -0.14 -8.41 8.07
CA ILE A 234 -0.64 -8.53 9.46
C ILE A 234 0.30 -9.39 10.31
N VAL A 235 0.82 -10.50 9.77
CA VAL A 235 1.78 -11.36 10.48
C VAL A 235 3.07 -10.59 10.80
N VAL A 236 3.59 -9.82 9.83
CA VAL A 236 4.78 -8.97 10.03
C VAL A 236 4.52 -7.92 11.12
N SER A 237 3.34 -7.30 11.14
CA SER A 237 2.94 -6.35 12.20
C SER A 237 2.89 -7.02 13.57
N CYS A 238 2.35 -8.23 13.70
CA CYS A 238 2.31 -8.98 14.95
C CYS A 238 3.72 -9.31 15.47
N ILE A 239 4.63 -9.77 14.60
CA ILE A 239 6.02 -10.06 14.96
C ILE A 239 6.71 -8.80 15.50
N ARG A 240 6.48 -7.64 14.87
CA ARG A 240 7.03 -6.37 15.33
C ARG A 240 6.58 -6.03 16.75
N VAL A 241 5.31 -6.23 17.10
CA VAL A 241 4.81 -6.00 18.47
C VAL A 241 5.59 -6.82 19.48
N SER A 242 5.85 -8.11 19.20
CA SER A 242 6.64 -8.96 20.10
C SER A 242 8.06 -8.42 20.33
N VAL A 243 8.67 -7.84 19.30
CA VAL A 243 10.00 -7.22 19.40
C VAL A 243 9.96 -5.92 20.20
N VAL A 244 8.94 -5.08 20.00
CA VAL A 244 8.75 -3.83 20.77
C VAL A 244 8.56 -4.14 22.26
N VAL A 245 7.75 -5.16 22.60
CA VAL A 245 7.56 -5.60 23.99
C VAL A 245 8.89 -6.06 24.60
N LYS A 246 9.70 -6.80 23.84
CA LYS A 246 11.03 -7.26 24.31
C LYS A 246 12.02 -6.10 24.47
N TYR A 247 11.92 -5.07 23.63
CA TYR A 247 12.73 -3.86 23.75
C TYR A 247 12.38 -3.05 25.01
N ALA A 248 11.11 -3.05 25.43
CA ALA A 248 10.65 -2.28 26.59
C ALA A 248 11.42 -2.56 27.90
N THR A 249 12.02 -3.74 28.02
CA THR A 249 12.77 -4.19 29.20
C THR A 249 14.28 -4.28 28.97
N SER A 250 14.77 -3.86 27.80
CA SER A 250 16.19 -3.99 27.44
C SER A 250 17.07 -2.92 28.07
N SER A 251 18.26 -3.34 28.50
CA SER A 251 19.34 -2.46 28.97
C SER A 251 20.27 -1.96 27.84
N ASN A 252 20.10 -2.43 26.60
CA ASN A 252 20.97 -2.12 25.46
C ASN A 252 20.17 -1.58 24.25
N PRO A 253 19.79 -0.30 24.29
CA PRO A 253 18.82 0.23 23.35
C PRO A 253 19.29 0.25 21.89
N MET A 254 20.58 0.51 21.62
CA MET A 254 21.09 0.56 20.23
C MET A 254 21.15 -0.81 19.55
N TYR A 255 21.41 -1.86 20.32
CA TYR A 255 21.50 -3.23 19.80
C TYR A 255 20.11 -3.86 19.63
N ASP A 256 19.22 -3.70 20.62
CA ASP A 256 17.91 -4.36 20.59
C ASP A 256 16.87 -3.62 19.73
N ASN A 257 16.95 -2.29 19.65
CA ASN A 257 16.06 -1.50 18.78
C ASN A 257 16.31 -1.75 17.28
N LEU A 258 17.50 -2.27 16.92
CA LEU A 258 17.82 -2.63 15.55
C LEU A 258 16.77 -3.55 14.93
N MET A 259 16.37 -4.58 15.67
CA MET A 259 15.42 -5.58 15.18
C MET A 259 14.04 -4.95 14.93
N SER A 260 13.62 -4.03 15.80
CA SER A 260 12.40 -3.24 15.60
C SER A 260 12.46 -2.42 14.30
N GLY A 261 13.62 -1.81 14.03
CA GLY A 261 13.90 -1.12 12.77
C GLY A 261 13.81 -2.02 11.54
N VAL A 262 14.39 -3.23 11.60
CA VAL A 262 14.34 -4.23 10.53
C VAL A 262 12.89 -4.60 10.19
N TYR A 263 12.08 -4.94 11.21
CA TYR A 263 10.67 -5.28 10.99
C TYR A 263 9.84 -4.10 10.49
N SER A 264 10.12 -2.88 10.96
CA SER A 264 9.42 -1.68 10.48
C SER A 264 9.69 -1.42 8.98
N VAL A 265 10.92 -1.64 8.53
CA VAL A 265 11.29 -1.54 7.10
C VAL A 265 10.61 -2.64 6.29
N LEU A 266 10.61 -3.87 6.78
CA LEU A 266 9.92 -4.97 6.10
C LEU A 266 8.42 -4.70 5.99
N GLU A 267 7.79 -4.24 7.07
CA GLU A 267 6.35 -3.95 7.12
C GLU A 267 5.93 -2.94 6.05
N ILE A 268 6.61 -1.79 5.96
CA ILE A 268 6.27 -0.74 4.98
C ILE A 268 6.55 -1.19 3.54
N ASN A 269 7.69 -1.84 3.28
CA ASN A 269 8.05 -2.26 1.93
C ASN A 269 7.16 -3.41 1.44
N VAL A 270 6.86 -4.39 2.29
CA VAL A 270 5.91 -5.47 1.96
C VAL A 270 4.51 -4.90 1.73
N GLY A 271 4.08 -3.90 2.51
CA GLY A 271 2.83 -3.18 2.28
C GLY A 271 2.77 -2.52 0.89
N ILE A 272 3.85 -1.85 0.49
CA ILE A 272 3.96 -1.21 -0.84
C ILE A 272 3.96 -2.23 -1.98
N VAL A 273 4.65 -3.36 -1.82
CA VAL A 273 4.62 -4.47 -2.79
C VAL A 273 3.20 -5.05 -2.88
N CYS A 274 2.54 -5.24 -1.74
CA CYS A 274 1.18 -5.76 -1.67
C CYS A 274 0.18 -4.85 -2.39
N VAL A 275 0.27 -3.52 -2.23
CA VAL A 275 -0.64 -2.59 -2.92
C VAL A 275 -0.36 -2.50 -4.42
N SER A 276 0.83 -2.90 -4.84
CA SER A 276 1.21 -2.95 -6.25
C SER A 276 0.82 -4.26 -6.94
N MET A 277 0.59 -5.33 -6.17
CA MET A 277 0.20 -6.63 -6.73
C MET A 277 -0.98 -6.60 -7.70
N PRO A 278 -2.03 -5.81 -7.48
CA PRO A 278 -3.15 -5.77 -8.40
C PRO A 278 -2.79 -5.32 -9.83
N ALA A 279 -1.65 -4.66 -10.02
CA ALA A 279 -1.16 -4.24 -11.34
C ALA A 279 -0.31 -5.30 -12.05
N PHE A 280 0.16 -6.35 -11.38
CA PHE A 280 1.03 -7.36 -12.01
C PHE A 280 0.37 -8.15 -13.15
N PRO A 281 -0.91 -8.60 -13.08
CA PRO A 281 -1.52 -9.30 -14.21
C PRO A 281 -1.63 -8.42 -15.46
N LYS A 282 -1.90 -7.12 -15.25
CA LYS A 282 -1.97 -6.12 -16.32
C LYS A 282 -0.62 -5.98 -17.04
N PHE A 283 0.47 -6.05 -16.29
CA PHE A 283 1.83 -6.03 -16.82
C PHE A 283 2.22 -7.35 -17.52
N LEU A 284 1.85 -8.50 -16.96
CA LEU A 284 2.13 -9.81 -17.56
C LEU A 284 1.48 -10.00 -18.94
N VAL A 285 0.27 -9.43 -19.14
CA VAL A 285 -0.41 -9.43 -20.45
C VAL A 285 0.37 -8.62 -21.50
N LEU A 286 1.08 -7.56 -21.10
CA LEU A 286 1.89 -6.74 -21.99
C LEU A 286 3.21 -7.44 -22.39
N LEU A 287 3.82 -8.19 -21.47
CA LEU A 287 5.09 -8.90 -21.71
C LEU A 287 4.93 -10.22 -22.47
N VAL A 288 3.87 -10.98 -22.21
CA VAL A 288 3.67 -12.31 -22.80
C VAL A 288 2.26 -12.46 -23.38
N PRO A 289 1.93 -11.74 -24.48
CA PRO A 289 0.62 -11.82 -25.11
C PRO A 289 0.27 -13.24 -25.58
N LYS A 290 1.27 -14.08 -25.87
CA LYS A 290 1.10 -15.46 -26.34
C LYS A 290 0.68 -16.47 -25.26
N CYS A 291 0.96 -16.20 -23.97
CA CYS A 291 0.57 -17.11 -22.87
C CYS A 291 -0.75 -16.69 -22.19
N PHE A 292 -1.13 -15.41 -22.26
CA PHE A 292 -2.33 -14.88 -21.62
C PHE A 292 -3.42 -14.40 -22.60
N GLY A 293 -3.16 -14.45 -23.92
CA GLY A 293 -4.18 -14.25 -24.93
C GLY A 293 -5.24 -15.35 -24.82
N SER A 294 -6.46 -14.97 -24.43
CA SER A 294 -7.61 -15.87 -24.53
C SER A 294 -7.72 -16.33 -25.98
N LYS A 295 -7.62 -17.64 -26.24
CA LYS A 295 -7.99 -18.20 -27.54
C LYS A 295 -9.43 -17.79 -27.80
N LYS A 296 -9.62 -16.90 -28.75
CA LYS A 296 -10.94 -16.63 -29.32
C LYS A 296 -11.23 -17.86 -30.17
N ASN A 297 -12.10 -18.73 -29.70
CA ASN A 297 -12.69 -19.73 -30.58
C ASN A 297 -13.57 -18.94 -31.54
N ASP A 298 -13.06 -18.65 -32.73
CA ASP A 298 -13.90 -18.25 -33.85
C ASP A 298 -14.68 -19.51 -34.28
N SER A 299 -15.73 -19.82 -33.54
CA SER A 299 -16.82 -20.66 -34.04
C SER A 299 -17.76 -19.73 -34.80
N GLU A 300 -17.48 -19.60 -36.10
CA GLU A 300 -18.36 -19.00 -37.09
C GLU A 300 -19.70 -19.76 -37.08
N PRO A 301 -20.85 -19.09 -36.91
CA PRO A 301 -22.15 -19.74 -37.08
C PRO A 301 -22.42 -19.87 -38.58
N GLU A 302 -22.38 -21.11 -39.07
CA GLU A 302 -22.82 -21.49 -40.41
C GLU A 302 -24.33 -21.24 -40.51
N PHE A 303 -24.72 -20.08 -41.05
CA PHE A 303 -26.11 -19.80 -41.40
C PHE A 303 -26.35 -20.34 -42.82
N GLY A 304 -26.94 -21.53 -42.90
CA GLY A 304 -27.40 -22.12 -44.15
C GLY A 304 -28.47 -21.23 -44.78
N ASN A 305 -28.13 -20.62 -45.93
CA ASN A 305 -29.08 -19.91 -46.78
C ASN A 305 -29.53 -20.86 -47.89
N ASP A 306 -30.76 -21.35 -47.80
CA ASP A 306 -31.47 -21.93 -48.94
C ASP A 306 -31.78 -20.81 -49.94
N VAL A 307 -31.09 -20.83 -51.09
CA VAL A 307 -31.33 -19.92 -52.21
C VAL A 307 -32.33 -20.55 -53.16
N VAL A 308 -33.54 -20.00 -53.20
CA VAL A 308 -34.46 -20.16 -54.34
C VAL A 308 -33.95 -19.29 -55.49
N SER A 309 -33.67 -19.92 -56.61
CA SER A 309 -33.19 -19.30 -57.84
C SER A 309 -34.31 -18.58 -58.61
N ASN A 310 -34.08 -17.34 -59.03
CA ASN A 310 -34.65 -16.82 -60.28
C ASN A 310 -33.74 -15.74 -60.90
N PRO A 311 -33.50 -15.72 -62.24
CA PRO A 311 -32.54 -14.82 -62.87
C PRO A 311 -33.23 -13.65 -63.59
N ARG A 312 -32.64 -12.45 -63.50
CA ARG A 312 -32.54 -11.46 -64.59
C ARG A 312 -31.86 -10.19 -64.07
N PHE A 313 -30.66 -9.90 -64.58
CA PHE A 313 -30.15 -8.60 -65.06
C PHE A 313 -28.61 -8.67 -65.17
N PRO A 314 -27.98 -8.09 -66.22
CA PRO A 314 -26.53 -8.20 -66.46
C PRO A 314 -25.73 -7.19 -65.62
N PRO A 315 -24.42 -7.40 -65.43
CA PRO A 315 -23.61 -6.68 -64.43
C PRO A 315 -23.05 -5.36 -64.96
N LYS A 316 -22.76 -4.42 -64.05
CA LYS A 316 -21.90 -3.24 -64.27
C LYS A 316 -20.72 -3.23 -63.29
N PRO A 317 -19.58 -2.58 -63.63
CA PRO A 317 -18.26 -3.04 -63.23
C PRO A 317 -17.82 -2.59 -61.84
N THR A 318 -16.97 -3.44 -61.27
CA THR A 318 -16.22 -3.32 -60.01
C THR A 318 -15.49 -1.98 -59.85
N ARG A 319 -15.71 -1.29 -58.72
CA ARG A 319 -14.82 -0.25 -58.20
C ARG A 319 -14.13 -0.75 -56.93
N ARG A 320 -12.87 -1.18 -57.09
CA ARG A 320 -11.92 -1.46 -56.01
C ARG A 320 -11.81 -0.22 -55.11
N LYS A 321 -12.26 -0.31 -53.85
CA LYS A 321 -11.86 0.65 -52.81
C LYS A 321 -10.89 -0.03 -51.84
N LYS A 322 -9.74 0.62 -51.70
CA LYS A 322 -8.60 0.28 -50.85
C LYS A 322 -9.03 0.09 -49.40
N SER A 323 -8.39 -0.90 -48.78
CA SER A 323 -8.24 -1.14 -47.35
C SER A 323 -8.24 0.17 -46.53
N THR A 324 -9.29 0.35 -45.72
CA THR A 324 -9.28 1.22 -44.55
C THR A 324 -8.61 0.47 -43.41
N ARG A 325 -7.42 0.94 -43.04
CA ARG A 325 -6.74 0.60 -41.78
C ARG A 325 -7.54 1.22 -40.65
N ASN A 326 -8.52 0.49 -40.12
CA ASN A 326 -9.22 0.90 -38.90
C ASN A 326 -8.38 0.53 -37.68
N SER A 327 -7.71 1.54 -37.14
CA SER A 327 -7.48 1.67 -35.71
C SER A 327 -8.83 1.84 -35.01
N SER A 328 -9.25 0.88 -34.18
CA SER A 328 -10.13 1.16 -33.05
C SER A 328 -10.34 -0.08 -32.16
N LEU A 329 -10.67 0.24 -30.91
CA LEU A 329 -11.42 -0.57 -29.93
C LEU A 329 -10.59 -1.36 -28.92
N PHE A 330 -10.17 -0.67 -27.86
CA PHE A 330 -10.60 -1.08 -26.52
C PHE A 330 -10.60 0.13 -25.57
N ASN A 331 -11.68 0.92 -25.63
CA ASN A 331 -12.09 1.77 -24.52
C ASN A 331 -13.60 1.66 -24.36
N SER A 332 -14.01 1.56 -23.09
CA SER A 332 -15.39 1.71 -22.59
C SER A 332 -16.38 0.58 -22.87
N THR A 333 -16.38 -0.43 -21.98
CA THR A 333 -17.63 -1.13 -21.63
C THR A 333 -17.61 -1.53 -20.16
N MET A 334 -17.75 -0.54 -19.27
CA MET A 334 -18.17 -0.73 -17.87
C MET A 334 -18.58 0.61 -17.24
N MET A 335 -19.32 1.46 -17.98
CA MET A 335 -20.03 2.61 -17.40
C MET A 335 -21.04 3.19 -18.41
N LYS A 336 -22.09 2.45 -18.78
CA LYS A 336 -23.29 3.01 -19.42
C LYS A 336 -24.45 2.00 -19.49
N THR A 337 -24.95 1.55 -18.35
CA THR A 337 -26.20 0.76 -18.32
C THR A 337 -27.17 1.12 -17.19
N MET A 338 -26.95 2.19 -16.42
CA MET A 338 -27.91 2.61 -15.39
C MET A 338 -28.63 3.96 -15.63
N ASP A 339 -28.09 4.87 -16.45
CA ASP A 339 -28.75 6.18 -16.63
C ASP A 339 -29.80 6.25 -17.75
N LEU A 340 -29.83 5.28 -18.68
CA LEU A 340 -30.83 5.29 -19.76
C LEU A 340 -32.18 4.66 -19.40
N ARG A 341 -32.31 4.04 -18.21
CA ARG A 341 -33.60 3.50 -17.74
C ARG A 341 -34.38 4.50 -16.87
N ALA A 342 -33.75 5.57 -16.40
CA ALA A 342 -34.41 6.60 -15.59
C ALA A 342 -35.06 7.71 -16.44
N GLU A 343 -34.54 8.03 -17.64
CA GLU A 343 -35.12 9.08 -18.51
C GLU A 343 -36.18 8.58 -19.51
N SER A 344 -36.27 7.27 -19.78
CA SER A 344 -37.32 6.70 -20.65
C SER A 344 -38.64 6.45 -19.92
N GLY A 345 -38.64 6.39 -18.59
CA GLY A 345 -39.87 6.18 -17.80
C GLY A 345 -40.66 7.46 -17.49
N SER A 346 -40.15 8.65 -17.82
CA SER A 346 -40.81 9.93 -17.48
C SER A 346 -41.35 10.70 -18.70
N ARG A 347 -40.99 10.31 -19.94
CA ARG A 347 -41.50 10.97 -21.16
C ARG A 347 -42.73 10.28 -21.73
N ASP A 348 -42.92 8.99 -21.46
CA ASP A 348 -44.07 8.24 -21.99
C ASP A 348 -45.37 8.54 -21.22
N ASP A 349 -45.26 9.03 -19.98
CA ASP A 349 -46.41 9.41 -19.14
C ASP A 349 -46.92 10.84 -19.43
N GLU A 350 -46.06 11.72 -19.94
CA GLU A 350 -46.44 13.11 -20.26
C GLU A 350 -47.14 13.21 -21.63
N VAL A 351 -46.81 12.32 -22.58
CA VAL A 351 -47.44 12.28 -23.91
C VAL A 351 -48.84 11.65 -23.86
N ASN A 352 -49.12 10.77 -22.89
CA ASN A 352 -50.45 10.15 -22.73
C ASN A 352 -51.48 10.99 -21.97
N LEU A 353 -51.07 12.06 -21.28
CA LEU A 353 -52.00 12.96 -20.57
C LEU A 353 -52.50 14.14 -21.41
N VAL A 354 -51.84 14.46 -22.53
CA VAL A 354 -52.27 15.57 -23.43
C VAL A 354 -53.31 15.10 -24.47
N GLY A 355 -53.47 13.79 -24.67
CA GLY A 355 -54.40 13.20 -25.64
C GLY A 355 -55.86 13.04 -25.20
N LEU A 356 -56.18 13.24 -23.92
CA LEU A 356 -57.53 12.94 -23.37
C LEU A 356 -58.37 14.17 -22.99
N GLN A 357 -57.89 15.40 -23.27
CA GLN A 357 -58.63 16.63 -22.95
C GLN A 357 -59.27 17.35 -24.14
N LYS A 358 -59.34 16.72 -25.33
CA LYS A 358 -59.93 17.34 -26.54
C LYS A 358 -61.00 16.48 -27.23
N GLY A 359 -61.95 15.96 -26.45
CA GLY A 359 -63.04 15.13 -26.96
C GLY A 359 -64.29 15.11 -26.09
N ARG A 360 -64.69 16.27 -25.54
CA ARG A 360 -66.00 16.42 -24.88
C ARG A 360 -66.48 17.87 -24.93
N GLU A 361 -67.00 18.25 -26.09
CA GLU A 361 -68.21 19.08 -26.17
C GLU A 361 -69.39 18.15 -26.45
#